data_AF-A0AAW2P1N3-F1
#
_entry.id   AF-A0AAW2P1N3-F1
#
_cell.length_a   1.000
_cell.length_b   1.000
_cell.length_c   1.000
_cell.angle_alpha   90.00
_cell.angle_beta   90.00
_cell.angle_gamma   90.00
#
_symmetry.space_group_name_H-M   'P 1'
#
loop_
_entity.id
_entity.type
_entity.pdbx_description
1 polymer ?
#
loop_
_entity_poly.entity_id
_entity_poly.type
_entity_poly.pdbx_seq_one_letter_code
_entity_poly.pdbx_strand_id
1 'polypeptide(L)'
;MKGDNWEFRQVWEFSRLKFLLLEDTDMECWNADCNCFPMLQRLIIQHCYKLKEMPSGFGDIPTLDMIELLDCDPSLVGSAKQIPEKQKSSGNESLQICVESSEDDRNRNHE
;
A
#
# COMPACT_ATOMS: atom_id res chain seq x y z
N MET A 1 -7.64 -8.65 21.33
CA MET A 1 -6.70 -9.69 20.83
C MET A 1 -5.76 -8.98 19.87
N LYS A 2 -4.47 -8.91 20.21
CA LYS A 2 -3.44 -8.24 19.40
C LYS A 2 -3.02 -9.18 18.28
N GLY A 3 -3.33 -8.81 17.05
CA GLY A 3 -2.86 -9.48 15.84
C GLY A 3 -1.62 -8.76 15.33
N ASP A 4 -0.50 -8.91 16.04
CA ASP A 4 0.71 -8.10 15.80
C ASP A 4 1.50 -8.54 14.55
N ASN A 5 1.05 -9.55 13.80
CA ASN A 5 1.68 -9.99 12.56
C ASN A 5 0.66 -10.55 11.56
N TRP A 6 0.53 -9.92 10.39
CA TRP A 6 -0.14 -10.52 9.23
C TRP A 6 0.91 -11.28 8.40
N GLU A 7 0.87 -12.62 8.49
CA GLU A 7 1.73 -13.53 7.73
C GLU A 7 0.91 -14.37 6.76
N PHE A 8 1.17 -14.24 5.45
CA PHE A 8 0.56 -15.10 4.44
C PHE A 8 1.40 -16.36 4.25
N ARG A 9 0.82 -17.52 4.54
CA ARG A 9 1.54 -18.80 4.51
C ARG A 9 1.44 -19.52 3.15
N GLN A 10 0.61 -19.04 2.23
CA GLN A 10 0.44 -19.66 0.92
C GLN A 10 0.64 -18.68 -0.24
N VAL A 11 1.54 -19.07 -1.13
CA VAL A 11 1.73 -18.48 -2.46
C VAL A 11 0.36 -18.54 -3.18
N TRP A 12 -0.14 -17.39 -3.65
CA TRP A 12 -1.38 -17.22 -4.44
C TRP A 12 -2.72 -17.29 -3.68
N GLU A 13 -2.70 -17.14 -2.36
CA GLU A 13 -3.91 -17.18 -1.50
C GLU A 13 -5.03 -16.23 -1.97
N PHE A 14 -4.69 -15.10 -2.61
CA PHE A 14 -5.62 -14.10 -3.12
C PHE A 14 -5.44 -13.83 -4.62
N SER A 15 -5.23 -14.90 -5.40
CA SER A 15 -4.99 -14.84 -6.86
C SER A 15 -6.01 -14.07 -7.72
N ARG A 16 -7.21 -13.79 -7.20
CA ARG A 16 -8.26 -13.03 -7.90
C ARG A 16 -8.56 -11.66 -7.27
N LEU A 17 -7.88 -11.31 -6.17
CA LEU A 17 -8.11 -10.05 -5.49
C LEU A 17 -7.56 -8.90 -6.33
N LYS A 18 -8.43 -7.94 -6.64
CA LYS A 18 -8.10 -6.75 -7.42
C LYS A 18 -8.03 -5.47 -6.59
N PHE A 19 -8.71 -5.47 -5.44
CA PHE A 19 -8.84 -4.33 -4.56
C PHE A 19 -8.53 -4.79 -3.14
N LEU A 20 -7.61 -4.11 -2.46
CA LEU A 20 -7.28 -4.35 -1.06
C LEU A 20 -7.37 -3.03 -0.30
N LEU A 21 -8.21 -3.01 0.74
CA LEU A 21 -8.33 -1.91 1.69
C LEU A 21 -7.80 -2.38 3.05
N LEU A 22 -6.87 -1.61 3.60
CA LEU A 22 -6.40 -1.73 4.98
C LEU A 22 -6.78 -0.44 5.71
N GLU A 23 -7.68 -0.54 6.67
CA GLU A 23 -8.20 0.60 7.43
C GLU A 23 -8.07 0.33 8.92
N ASP A 24 -7.65 1.35 9.68
CA ASP A 24 -7.57 1.34 11.15
C ASP A 24 -6.81 0.13 11.72
N THR A 25 -5.79 -0.33 11.00
CA THR A 25 -5.00 -1.49 11.44
C THR A 25 -3.88 -1.05 12.37
N ASP A 26 -3.72 -1.80 13.46
CA ASP A 26 -2.59 -1.66 14.40
C ASP A 26 -1.30 -2.32 13.88
N MET A 27 -1.24 -2.66 12.59
CA MET A 27 -0.15 -3.41 11.98
C MET A 27 1.13 -2.57 11.92
N GLU A 28 2.21 -3.05 12.54
CA GLU A 28 3.52 -2.39 12.48
C GLU A 28 4.33 -2.85 11.25
N CYS A 29 4.22 -4.14 10.91
CA CYS A 29 4.96 -4.79 9.84
C CYS A 29 3.99 -5.44 8.86
N TRP A 30 4.12 -5.12 7.58
CA TRP A 30 3.41 -5.81 6.52
C TRP A 30 4.35 -6.78 5.81
N ASN A 31 4.24 -8.08 6.12
CA ASN A 31 5.06 -9.12 5.50
C ASN A 31 4.22 -9.93 4.50
N ALA A 32 3.87 -9.29 3.39
CA ALA A 32 3.21 -9.95 2.28
C ALA A 32 4.20 -10.29 1.16
N ASP A 33 4.14 -11.54 0.70
CA ASP A 33 4.71 -11.92 -0.59
C ASP A 33 3.82 -11.32 -1.69
N CYS A 34 4.42 -10.66 -2.68
CA CYS A 34 3.70 -10.14 -3.84
C CYS A 34 2.97 -11.24 -4.62
N ASN A 35 3.47 -12.48 -4.54
CA ASN A 35 2.82 -13.64 -5.10
C ASN A 35 1.47 -13.97 -4.43
N CYS A 36 1.15 -13.39 -3.28
CA CYS A 36 -0.17 -13.54 -2.67
C CYS A 36 -1.24 -12.77 -3.45
N PHE A 37 -0.86 -11.70 -4.18
CA PHE A 37 -1.78 -10.76 -4.84
C PHE A 37 -1.44 -10.48 -6.32
N PRO A 38 -1.30 -11.51 -7.18
CA PRO A 38 -0.81 -11.34 -8.55
C PRO A 38 -1.73 -10.49 -9.45
N MET A 39 -3.00 -10.31 -9.07
CA MET A 39 -4.00 -9.57 -9.85
C MET A 39 -4.42 -8.26 -9.18
N LEU A 40 -3.71 -7.81 -8.15
CA LEU A 40 -4.04 -6.61 -7.41
C LEU A 40 -3.87 -5.38 -8.29
N GLN A 41 -4.93 -4.60 -8.40
CA GLN A 41 -4.95 -3.37 -9.19
C GLN A 41 -4.82 -2.16 -8.26
N ARG A 42 -5.62 -2.13 -7.20
CA ARG A 42 -5.69 -0.98 -6.30
C ARG A 42 -5.46 -1.39 -4.86
N LEU A 43 -4.54 -0.68 -4.22
CA LEU A 43 -4.26 -0.76 -2.80
C LEU A 43 -4.65 0.55 -2.11
N ILE A 44 -5.45 0.46 -1.06
CA ILE A 44 -5.86 1.60 -0.25
C ILE A 44 -5.45 1.32 1.20
N ILE A 45 -4.73 2.24 1.81
CA ILE A 45 -4.33 2.20 3.22
C ILE A 45 -4.83 3.48 3.88
N GLN A 46 -5.62 3.33 4.93
CA GLN A 46 -6.26 4.44 5.63
C GLN A 46 -6.02 4.30 7.12
N HIS A 47 -5.67 5.41 7.79
CA HIS A 47 -5.55 5.47 9.25
C HIS A 47 -4.61 4.42 9.86
N CYS A 48 -3.63 3.91 9.09
CA CYS A 48 -2.66 2.90 9.54
C CYS A 48 -1.38 3.58 10.06
N TYR A 49 -1.48 4.21 11.23
CA TYR A 49 -0.40 5.03 11.80
C TYR A 49 0.83 4.25 12.28
N LYS A 50 0.71 2.94 12.47
CA LYS A 50 1.79 2.09 12.95
C LYS A 50 2.59 1.43 11.83
N LEU A 51 1.98 1.30 10.66
CA LEU A 51 2.60 0.66 9.53
C LEU A 51 3.63 1.62 8.94
N LYS A 52 4.89 1.19 8.85
CA LYS A 52 6.01 2.07 8.45
C LYS A 52 6.56 1.77 7.06
N GLU A 53 6.31 0.58 6.53
CA GLU A 53 6.93 0.15 5.28
C GLU A 53 5.97 -0.68 4.45
N MET A 54 6.05 -0.48 3.14
CA MET A 54 5.40 -1.33 2.16
C MET A 54 6.23 -2.60 1.93
N PRO A 55 5.59 -3.77 1.72
CA PRO A 55 6.31 -4.96 1.32
C PRO A 55 7.02 -4.71 -0.02
N SER A 56 8.32 -5.01 -0.06
CA SER A 56 9.20 -4.67 -1.18
C SER A 56 8.76 -5.29 -2.51
N GLY A 57 8.06 -6.43 -2.46
CA GLY A 57 7.55 -7.16 -3.61
C GLY A 57 6.38 -6.48 -4.33
N PHE A 58 5.73 -5.45 -3.77
CA PHE A 58 4.67 -4.72 -4.48
C PHE A 58 5.19 -4.06 -5.78
N GLY A 59 6.49 -3.82 -5.87
CA GLY A 59 7.16 -3.40 -7.11
C GLY A 59 7.13 -4.44 -8.23
N ASP A 60 6.84 -5.70 -7.91
CA ASP A 60 6.82 -6.82 -8.85
C ASP A 60 5.39 -7.20 -9.29
N ILE A 61 4.36 -6.47 -8.84
CA ILE A 61 2.96 -6.70 -9.21
C ILE A 61 2.63 -5.84 -10.44
N PRO A 62 2.65 -6.39 -11.67
CA PRO A 62 2.48 -5.59 -12.90
C PRO A 62 1.05 -5.07 -13.08
N THR A 63 0.10 -5.65 -12.36
CA THR A 63 -1.32 -5.29 -12.44
C THR A 63 -1.67 -4.11 -11.54
N LEU A 64 -0.78 -3.73 -10.62
CA LEU A 64 -1.01 -2.65 -9.67
C LEU A 64 -0.95 -1.31 -10.40
N ASP A 65 -2.08 -0.60 -10.39
CA ASP A 65 -2.28 0.68 -11.07
C ASP A 65 -2.40 1.85 -10.09
N MET A 66 -2.78 1.60 -8.84
CA MET A 66 -3.03 2.65 -7.86
C MET A 66 -2.66 2.24 -6.44
N ILE A 67 -1.97 3.15 -5.73
CA ILE A 67 -1.79 3.12 -4.28
C ILE A 67 -2.34 4.41 -3.68
N GLU A 68 -3.27 4.28 -2.74
CA GLU A 68 -3.84 5.40 -1.98
C GLU A 68 -3.45 5.27 -0.51
N LEU A 69 -2.90 6.35 0.03
CA LEU A 69 -2.54 6.48 1.44
C LEU A 69 -3.30 7.67 2.02
N LEU A 70 -4.19 7.41 2.97
CA LEU A 70 -4.92 8.44 3.71
C LEU A 70 -4.51 8.39 5.18
N ASP A 71 -4.06 9.51 5.73
CA ASP A 71 -3.70 9.64 7.15
C ASP A 71 -2.79 8.48 7.63
N CYS A 72 -1.70 8.26 6.91
CA CYS A 72 -0.72 7.20 7.17
C CYS A 72 0.61 7.76 7.70
N ASP A 73 1.43 6.88 8.29
CA ASP A 73 2.77 7.27 8.77
C ASP A 73 3.65 7.81 7.61
N PRO A 74 4.38 8.92 7.80
CA PRO A 74 5.26 9.47 6.77
C PRO A 74 6.34 8.48 6.26
N SER A 75 6.77 7.54 7.09
CA SER A 75 7.72 6.49 6.71
C SER A 75 7.09 5.54 5.67
N LEU A 76 5.82 5.18 5.87
CA LEU A 76 5.07 4.36 4.92
C LEU A 76 4.90 5.08 3.59
N VAL A 77 4.56 6.38 3.64
CA VAL A 77 4.50 7.23 2.45
C VAL A 77 5.84 7.25 1.70
N GLY A 78 6.95 7.38 2.43
CA GLY A 78 8.30 7.33 1.85
C GLY A 78 8.61 5.98 1.20
N SER A 79 8.24 4.88 1.86
CA SER A 79 8.40 3.51 1.35
C SER A 79 7.56 3.27 0.09
N ALA A 80 6.28 3.67 0.09
CA ALA A 80 5.37 3.50 -1.04
C ALA A 80 5.86 4.25 -2.29
N LYS A 81 6.42 5.45 -2.13
CA LYS A 81 7.00 6.25 -3.23
C LYS A 81 8.17 5.58 -3.95
N GLN A 82 8.77 4.53 -3.38
CA GLN A 82 9.83 3.76 -4.05
C GLN A 82 9.28 2.66 -4.97
N ILE A 83 8.00 2.30 -4.86
CA ILE A 83 7.38 1.23 -5.65
C ILE A 83 7.33 1.57 -7.16
N PRO A 84 6.93 2.78 -7.58
CA PRO A 84 6.87 3.12 -9.00
C PRO A 84 8.23 3.04 -9.69
N GLU A 85 9.31 3.38 -8.99
CA GLU A 85 10.68 3.28 -9.54
C GLU A 85 11.07 1.83 -9.84
N LYS A 86 10.66 0.88 -8.99
CA LYS A 86 10.83 -0.56 -9.25
C LYS A 86 10.01 -1.01 -10.45
N GLN A 87 8.74 -0.59 -10.54
CA GLN A 87 7.86 -0.96 -11.65
C GLN A 87 8.32 -0.40 -12.99
N LYS A 88 8.84 0.84 -13.03
CA LYS A 88 9.42 1.44 -14.24
C LYS A 88 10.58 0.62 -14.76
N SER A 89 11.45 0.13 -13.88
CA SER A 89 12.58 -0.74 -14.29
C SER A 89 12.13 -2.06 -14.93
N SER A 90 10.91 -2.51 -14.63
CA SER A 90 10.26 -3.70 -15.17
C SER A 90 9.31 -3.41 -16.36
N GLY A 91 9.20 -2.14 -16.80
CA GLY A 91 8.40 -1.73 -17.94
C GLY A 91 6.95 -1.32 -17.64
N ASN A 92 6.55 -1.17 -16.37
CA ASN A 92 5.27 -0.58 -15.99
C ASN A 92 5.44 0.89 -15.57
N GLU A 93 4.93 1.81 -16.39
CA GLU A 93 5.02 3.26 -16.15
C GLU A 93 3.70 3.86 -15.61
N SER A 94 2.66 3.04 -15.42
CA SER A 94 1.30 3.52 -15.19
C SER A 94 0.88 3.64 -13.72
N LEU A 95 1.69 3.13 -12.78
CA LEU A 95 1.36 3.15 -11.36
C LEU A 95 1.24 4.57 -10.81
N GLN A 96 0.08 4.87 -10.25
CA GLN A 96 -0.23 6.13 -9.58
C GLN A 96 -0.15 5.97 -8.06
N ILE A 97 0.28 7.05 -7.38
CA ILE A 97 0.25 7.14 -5.92
C ILE A 97 -0.49 8.39 -5.52
N CYS A 98 -1.57 8.24 -4.76
CA CYS A 98 -2.25 9.33 -4.08
C CYS A 98 -1.90 9.31 -2.59
N VAL A 99 -1.54 10.47 -2.04
CA VAL A 99 -1.30 10.64 -0.61
C VAL A 99 -2.16 11.80 -0.15
N GLU A 100 -3.02 11.53 0.82
CA GLU A 100 -3.97 12.47 1.37
C GLU A 100 -3.81 12.54 2.89
N SER A 101 -3.93 13.74 3.44
CA SER A 101 -3.98 13.98 4.87
C SER A 101 -5.23 14.79 5.19
N SER A 102 -5.97 14.41 6.23
CA SER A 102 -7.10 15.19 6.75
C SER A 102 -6.67 16.55 7.31
N GLU A 103 -5.37 16.77 7.51
CA GLU A 103 -4.81 18.09 7.84
C GLU A 103 -4.76 19.01 6.61
N ASP A 104 -4.56 18.47 5.40
CA ASP A 104 -4.49 19.25 4.16
C ASP A 104 -5.85 19.88 3.80
N ASP A 105 -6.95 19.21 4.14
CA ASP A 105 -8.30 19.74 3.95
C ASP A 105 -8.64 20.92 4.87
N ARG A 106 -8.00 21.01 6.06
CA ARG A 106 -8.19 22.18 6.94
C ARG A 106 -7.57 23.45 6.36
N ASN A 107 -6.48 23.32 5.60
CA ASN A 107 -5.79 24.46 4.99
C ASN A 107 -6.47 25.01 3.73
N ARG A 108 -7.26 24.20 3.01
CA ARG A 108 -8.01 24.66 1.83
C ARG A 108 -9.30 25.42 2.14
N ASN A 109 -9.78 25.35 3.39
CA ASN A 109 -11.03 26.00 3.82
C ASN A 109 -10.81 27.40 4.43
N HIS A 110 -9.63 28.00 4.20
CA HIS A 110 -9.26 29.34 4.69
C HIS A 110 -8.80 30.32 3.60
N GLU A 111 -9.02 30.01 2.31
CA GLU A 111 -8.84 30.96 1.20
C GLU A 111 -10.17 31.52 0.67
#